data_AF-A0A0A2MIJ2-F1
#
_entry.id   AF-A0A0A2MIJ2-F1
#
_cell.length_a   1.000
_cell.length_b   1.000
_cell.length_c   1.000
_cell.angle_alpha   90.00
_cell.angle_beta   90.00
_cell.angle_gamma   90.00
#
_symmetry.space_group_name_H-M   'P 1'
#
loop_
_entity.id
_entity.type
_entity.pdbx_description
1 polymer ?
#
loop_
_entity_poly.entity_id
_entity_poly.type
_entity_poly.pdbx_seq_one_letter_code
_entity_poly.pdbx_strand_id
1 'polypeptide(L)'
;MYYTNKYTSYGFSSPMGPKLRAYTEDQLYADLLIYYPECNAVKFDWSKSVVEGDTADYLDGSLENYSYIIIDDNDGNFIAEGWMEFVFNGDVLIIYWDLLEFSKDLLALGKCVNKSEFGMPPHISKLAAA
;
A
#
# COMPACT_ATOMS: atom_id res chain seq x y z
N MET A 1 -12.00 25.33 -11.87
CA MET A 1 -11.13 24.51 -11.00
C MET A 1 -11.78 23.14 -10.93
N TYR A 2 -11.23 22.13 -11.61
CA TYR A 2 -11.77 20.78 -11.53
C TYR A 2 -11.28 20.16 -10.22
N TYR A 3 -12.19 19.86 -9.30
CA TYR A 3 -11.86 19.07 -8.12
C TYR A 3 -11.64 17.63 -8.58
N THR A 4 -10.40 17.22 -8.79
CA THR A 4 -10.07 15.80 -8.95
C THR A 4 -10.28 15.12 -7.62
N ASN A 5 -11.17 14.13 -7.59
CA ASN A 5 -11.31 13.26 -6.43
C ASN A 5 -10.01 12.47 -6.29
N LYS A 6 -9.27 12.69 -5.19
CA LYS A 6 -7.97 12.09 -4.94
C LYS A 6 -8.01 10.55 -4.99
N TYR A 7 -9.13 9.94 -4.59
CA TYR A 7 -9.34 8.48 -4.66
C TYR A 7 -9.57 7.94 -6.08
N THR A 8 -9.75 8.83 -7.05
CA THR A 8 -9.83 8.46 -8.48
C THR A 8 -8.67 9.04 -9.29
N SER A 9 -7.78 9.78 -8.63
CA SER A 9 -6.55 10.28 -9.23
C SER A 9 -5.47 9.26 -8.91
N TYR A 10 -5.08 8.49 -9.92
CA TYR A 10 -4.14 7.39 -9.71
C TYR A 10 -2.67 7.80 -9.79
N GLY A 11 -2.35 9.07 -10.04
CA GLY A 11 -0.96 9.52 -10.18
C GLY A 11 -0.17 8.62 -11.14
N PHE A 12 1.04 8.25 -10.73
CA PHE A 12 1.87 7.29 -11.45
C PHE A 12 1.39 5.83 -11.37
N SER A 13 0.44 5.52 -10.49
CA SER A 13 -0.21 4.20 -10.43
C SER A 13 -1.28 3.97 -11.51
N SER A 14 -1.48 4.91 -12.43
CA SER A 14 -2.43 4.77 -13.55
C SER A 14 -2.25 3.53 -14.46
N PRO A 15 -1.05 2.92 -14.61
CA PRO A 15 -0.90 1.65 -15.34
C PRO A 15 -1.54 0.44 -14.65
N MET A 16 -1.84 0.51 -13.35
CA MET A 16 -2.59 -0.53 -12.67
C MET A 16 -4.05 -0.54 -13.14
N GLY A 17 -4.42 -1.62 -13.84
CA GLY A 17 -5.80 -1.95 -14.15
C GLY A 17 -6.64 -2.15 -12.88
N PRO A 18 -7.97 -2.09 -12.99
CA PRO A 18 -8.87 -2.18 -11.83
C PRO A 18 -8.73 -3.50 -11.06
N LYS A 19 -8.45 -4.64 -11.70
CA LYS A 19 -8.28 -5.92 -10.99
C LYS A 19 -6.94 -5.93 -10.25
N LEU A 20 -5.87 -5.48 -10.90
CA LEU A 20 -4.56 -5.36 -10.26
C LEU A 20 -4.61 -4.40 -9.07
N ARG A 21 -5.29 -3.26 -9.20
CA ARG A 21 -5.43 -2.31 -8.09
C ARG A 21 -6.17 -2.91 -6.89
N ALA A 22 -7.31 -3.57 -7.12
CA ALA A 22 -8.03 -4.23 -6.04
C ALA A 22 -7.16 -5.30 -5.36
N TYR A 23 -6.43 -6.08 -6.14
CA TYR A 23 -5.50 -7.09 -5.63
C TYR A 23 -4.36 -6.49 -4.80
N THR A 24 -3.78 -5.37 -5.25
CA THR A 24 -2.75 -4.60 -4.53
C THR A 24 -3.28 -4.06 -3.22
N GLU A 25 -4.44 -3.39 -3.23
CA GLU A 25 -5.06 -2.81 -2.03
C GLU A 25 -5.46 -3.87 -1.00
N ASP A 26 -5.96 -5.03 -1.46
CA ASP A 26 -6.29 -6.16 -0.59
C ASP A 26 -5.05 -6.69 0.15
N GLN A 27 -3.93 -6.86 -0.56
CA GLN A 27 -2.67 -7.31 0.05
C GLN A 27 -2.07 -6.27 1.00
N LEU A 28 -2.02 -4.99 0.58
CA LEU A 28 -1.53 -3.91 1.43
C LEU A 28 -2.40 -3.71 2.68
N TYR A 29 -3.70 -3.91 2.58
CA TYR A 29 -4.59 -3.89 3.75
C TYR A 29 -4.33 -5.08 4.67
N ALA A 30 -4.17 -6.29 4.13
CA ALA A 30 -3.83 -7.45 4.93
C ALA A 30 -2.49 -7.27 5.68
N ASP A 31 -1.50 -6.66 5.03
CA ASP A 31 -0.21 -6.33 5.64
C ASP A 31 -0.33 -5.20 6.68
N LEU A 32 -1.13 -4.16 6.40
CA LEU A 32 -1.43 -3.04 7.31
C LEU A 32 -1.96 -3.54 8.67
N LEU A 33 -2.80 -4.58 8.66
CA LEU A 33 -3.38 -5.16 9.88
C LEU A 33 -2.36 -5.80 10.84
N ILE A 34 -1.16 -6.12 10.36
CA ILE A 34 -0.06 -6.57 11.23
C ILE A 34 0.44 -5.40 12.10
N TYR A 35 0.44 -4.19 11.53
CA TYR A 35 0.93 -2.97 12.17
C TYR A 35 -0.14 -2.18 12.90
N TYR A 36 -1.41 -2.31 12.49
CA TYR A 36 -2.58 -1.71 13.13
C TYR A 36 -3.75 -2.73 13.18
N PRO A 37 -3.77 -3.65 14.17
CA PRO A 37 -4.73 -4.76 14.20
C PRO A 37 -6.19 -4.35 14.36
N GLU A 38 -6.46 -3.17 14.95
CA GLU A 38 -7.80 -2.61 15.11
C GLU A 38 -8.23 -1.73 13.92
N CYS A 39 -7.42 -1.69 12.84
CA CYS A 39 -7.75 -0.91 11.66
C CYS A 39 -9.01 -1.46 10.98
N ASN A 40 -10.02 -0.60 10.82
CA ASN A 40 -11.21 -0.93 10.05
C ASN A 40 -10.97 -0.64 8.56
N ALA A 41 -12.05 -0.58 7.78
CA ALA A 41 -11.99 -0.22 6.36
C ALA A 41 -11.23 1.09 6.11
N VAL A 42 -10.44 1.10 5.03
CA VAL A 42 -9.56 2.20 4.64
C VAL A 42 -9.80 2.61 3.19
N LYS A 43 -9.26 3.77 2.81
CA LYS A 43 -9.17 4.25 1.42
C LYS A 43 -7.71 4.51 1.07
N PHE A 44 -7.30 4.03 -0.09
CA PHE A 44 -5.98 4.28 -0.63
C PHE A 44 -6.01 5.51 -1.55
N ASP A 45 -5.15 6.48 -1.26
CA ASP A 45 -4.92 7.65 -2.09
C ASP A 45 -3.57 7.49 -2.82
N TRP A 46 -3.69 7.15 -4.10
CA TRP A 46 -2.59 6.96 -5.03
C TRP A 46 -2.21 8.24 -5.79
N SER A 47 -2.87 9.37 -5.52
CA SER A 47 -2.72 10.59 -6.33
C SER A 47 -1.30 11.15 -6.36
N LYS A 48 -0.49 10.77 -5.37
CA LYS A 48 0.89 11.18 -5.19
C LYS A 48 1.90 10.03 -5.30
N SER A 49 1.49 8.84 -5.76
CA SER A 49 2.39 7.70 -5.96
C SER A 49 3.56 8.09 -6.88
N VAL A 50 4.78 7.68 -6.55
CA VAL A 50 5.99 7.91 -7.38
C VAL A 50 6.63 6.56 -7.70
N VAL A 51 7.13 6.39 -8.93
CA VAL A 51 7.78 5.17 -9.41
C VAL A 51 9.25 5.17 -8.99
N GLU A 52 9.74 4.07 -8.44
CA GLU A 52 11.11 3.96 -7.93
C GLU A 52 11.96 2.85 -8.56
N GLY A 53 11.48 2.15 -9.59
CA GLY A 53 12.33 1.23 -10.35
C GLY A 53 11.62 0.08 -11.04
N ASP A 54 11.12 -0.87 -10.26
CA ASP A 54 10.75 -2.21 -10.75
C ASP A 54 9.29 -2.30 -11.16
N THR A 55 9.04 -2.95 -12.30
CA THR A 55 7.72 -3.17 -12.88
C THR A 55 7.39 -4.66 -12.95
N ALA A 56 6.13 -5.02 -12.68
CA ALA A 56 5.57 -6.34 -12.95
C ALA A 56 4.24 -6.24 -13.69
N ASP A 57 4.11 -6.98 -14.79
CA ASP A 57 2.83 -7.15 -15.48
C ASP A 57 2.03 -8.27 -14.80
N TYR A 58 0.85 -7.94 -14.28
CA TYR A 58 -0.01 -8.88 -13.58
C TYR A 58 -1.49 -8.55 -13.75
N LEU A 59 -2.33 -9.59 -13.88
CA LEU A 59 -3.77 -9.46 -14.15
C LEU A 59 -4.10 -8.59 -15.38
N ASP A 60 -4.52 -7.34 -15.16
CA ASP A 60 -5.03 -6.42 -16.17
C ASP A 60 -4.24 -5.11 -16.27
N GLY A 61 -3.00 -5.08 -15.76
CA GLY A 61 -2.11 -3.94 -15.91
C GLY A 61 -0.70 -4.22 -15.40
N SER A 62 -0.01 -3.13 -15.08
CA SER A 62 1.38 -3.16 -14.59
C SER A 62 1.44 -2.52 -13.20
N LEU A 63 2.16 -3.16 -12.28
CA LEU A 63 2.49 -2.65 -10.95
C LEU A 63 3.94 -2.15 -10.97
N GLU A 64 4.18 -0.97 -10.41
CA GLU A 64 5.53 -0.48 -10.10
C GLU A 64 5.74 -0.49 -8.59
N ASN A 65 6.98 -0.42 -8.12
CA ASN A 65 7.24 -0.08 -6.73
C ASN A 65 6.93 1.42 -6.49
N TYR A 66 6.01 1.68 -5.56
CA TYR A 66 5.47 3.02 -5.30
C TYR A 66 5.81 3.52 -3.90
N SER A 67 6.38 4.72 -3.83
CA SER A 67 6.93 5.29 -2.60
C SER A 67 6.02 6.23 -1.79
N TYR A 68 4.90 6.67 -2.34
CA TYR A 68 4.06 7.64 -1.61
C TYR A 68 2.57 7.36 -1.79
N ILE A 69 2.06 6.50 -0.90
CA ILE A 69 0.67 6.08 -0.82
C ILE A 69 0.12 6.56 0.50
N ILE A 70 -1.01 7.27 0.47
CA ILE A 70 -1.71 7.72 1.68
C ILE A 70 -2.87 6.78 1.97
N ILE A 71 -3.06 6.47 3.25
CA ILE A 71 -4.18 5.68 3.76
C ILE A 71 -5.05 6.61 4.60
N ASP A 72 -6.31 6.73 4.21
CA ASP A 72 -7.33 7.42 5.00
C ASP A 72 -8.35 6.44 5.56
N ASP A 73 -9.07 6.85 6.60
CA ASP A 73 -10.30 6.18 7.00
C ASP A 73 -11.47 6.50 6.03
N ASN A 74 -12.62 5.91 6.30
CA ASN A 74 -13.82 6.14 5.48
C ASN A 74 -14.33 7.59 5.52
N ASP A 75 -14.03 8.32 6.59
CA ASP A 75 -14.40 9.73 6.75
C ASP A 75 -13.37 10.67 6.10
N GLY A 76 -12.27 10.13 5.58
CA GLY A 76 -11.20 10.87 4.91
C GLY A 76 -10.13 11.41 5.87
N ASN A 77 -10.08 10.92 7.11
CA ASN A 77 -9.02 11.28 8.04
C ASN A 77 -7.76 10.45 7.78
N PHE A 78 -6.60 11.10 7.84
CA PHE A 78 -5.31 10.46 7.66
C PHE A 78 -5.03 9.38 8.71
N ILE A 79 -4.73 8.16 8.26
CA ILE A 79 -4.31 7.02 9.10
C ILE A 79 -2.79 6.85 9.04
N ALA A 80 -2.26 6.72 7.83
CA ALA A 80 -0.86 6.40 7.59
C ALA A 80 -0.42 6.80 6.17
N GLU A 81 0.87 6.86 5.95
CA GLU A 81 1.47 6.90 4.62
C GLU A 81 2.64 5.92 4.54
N GLY A 82 2.94 5.45 3.33
CA GLY A 82 3.95 4.41 3.17
C GLY A 82 4.45 4.19 1.77
N TRP A 83 5.50 3.38 1.72
CA TRP A 83 6.15 2.86 0.53
C TRP A 83 5.76 1.40 0.42
N MET A 84 5.34 0.95 -0.75
CA MET A 84 5.16 -0.48 -1.01
C MET A 84 6.32 -1.04 -1.83
N GLU A 85 6.56 -2.33 -1.67
CA GLU A 85 7.45 -3.13 -2.50
C GLU A 85 6.76 -4.45 -2.84
N PHE A 86 7.27 -5.17 -3.85
CA PHE A 86 6.70 -6.45 -4.24
C PHE A 86 7.77 -7.51 -4.58
N VAL A 87 7.36 -8.77 -4.50
CA VAL A 87 8.09 -9.91 -5.05
C VAL A 87 7.24 -10.55 -6.12
N PHE A 88 7.81 -10.74 -7.32
CA PHE A 88 7.13 -11.39 -8.44
C PHE A 88 8.02 -12.47 -9.05
N ASN A 89 7.49 -13.69 -9.19
CA ASN A 89 8.20 -14.82 -9.80
C ASN A 89 7.68 -15.22 -11.19
N GLY A 90 6.74 -14.46 -11.75
CA GLY A 90 6.04 -14.78 -13.01
C GLY A 90 4.62 -15.32 -12.81
N ASP A 91 4.36 -16.02 -11.70
CA ASP A 91 3.06 -16.64 -11.40
C ASP A 91 2.39 -16.01 -10.17
N VAL A 92 3.19 -15.69 -9.16
CA VAL A 92 2.74 -15.18 -7.85
C VAL A 92 3.32 -13.80 -7.62
N LEU A 93 2.43 -12.84 -7.33
CA LEU A 93 2.76 -11.47 -6.98
C LEU A 93 2.43 -11.20 -5.51
N ILE A 94 3.45 -10.97 -4.69
CA ILE A 94 3.31 -10.66 -3.26
C ILE A 94 3.64 -9.19 -3.05
N ILE A 95 2.73 -8.45 -2.44
CA ILE A 95 2.84 -7.00 -2.25
C ILE A 95 2.81 -6.70 -0.75
N TYR A 96 3.67 -5.80 -0.30
CA TYR A 96 3.81 -5.46 1.11
C TYR A 96 4.27 -4.02 1.31
N TRP A 97 4.10 -3.50 2.53
CA TRP A 97 4.66 -2.22 2.92
C TRP A 97 6.16 -2.37 3.14
N ASP A 98 6.97 -1.60 2.41
CA ASP A 98 8.40 -1.48 2.67
C ASP A 98 8.68 -0.46 3.78
N LEU A 99 7.89 0.61 3.83
CA LEU A 99 7.83 1.54 4.96
C LEU A 99 6.39 1.94 5.23
N LEU A 100 6.08 2.19 6.50
CA LEU A 100 4.76 2.62 6.92
C LEU A 100 4.85 3.51 8.16
N GLU A 101 4.38 4.74 8.03
CA GLU A 101 4.32 5.74 9.10
C GLU A 101 2.87 6.10 9.41
N PHE A 102 2.46 5.86 10.66
CA PHE A 102 1.12 6.17 11.15
C PHE A 102 1.03 7.59 11.70
N SER A 103 -0.20 8.10 11.77
CA SER A 103 -0.49 9.37 12.42
C SER A 103 -0.04 9.38 13.89
N LYS A 104 0.41 10.56 14.34
CA LYS A 104 0.88 10.76 15.72
C LYS A 104 -0.20 10.41 16.76
N ASP A 105 -1.46 10.64 16.43
CA ASP A 105 -2.58 10.34 17.32
C ASP A 105 -2.76 8.83 17.51
N LEU A 106 -2.68 8.04 16.43
CA LEU A 106 -2.77 6.58 16.52
C LEU A 106 -1.57 5.99 17.29
N LEU A 107 -0.37 6.52 17.04
CA LEU A 107 0.84 6.13 17.76
C LEU A 107 0.76 6.49 19.26
N ALA A 108 0.28 7.69 19.60
CA ALA A 108 0.13 8.13 20.98
C ALA A 108 -0.91 7.32 21.76
N LEU A 109 -1.92 6.78 21.06
CA LEU A 109 -2.90 5.85 21.63
C LEU A 109 -2.36 4.42 21.77
N GLY A 110 -1.16 4.12 21.23
CA GLY A 110 -0.58 2.77 21.25
C GLY A 110 -1.34 1.76 20.40
N LYS A 111 -2.10 2.22 19.39
CA LYS A 111 -2.95 1.37 18.54
C LYS A 111 -2.20 0.74 17.38
N CYS A 112 -1.08 1.33 16.99
CA CYS A 112 -0.30 0.92 15.84
C CYS A 112 1.20 1.07 16.10
N VAL A 113 2.00 0.46 15.23
CA VAL A 113 3.46 0.56 15.25
C VAL A 113 3.96 0.82 13.83
N ASN A 114 4.89 1.76 13.67
CA ASN A 114 5.49 2.04 12.37
C ASN A 114 6.29 0.84 11.84
N LYS A 115 6.28 0.65 10.52
CA LYS A 115 7.29 -0.14 9.84
C LYS A 115 8.41 0.79 9.40
N SER A 116 9.49 0.84 10.18
CA SER A 116 10.60 1.79 9.96
C SER A 116 11.85 1.17 9.33
N GLU A 117 11.89 -0.15 9.18
CA GLU A 117 13.00 -0.87 8.55
C GLU A 117 12.64 -1.20 7.10
N PHE A 118 13.49 -0.79 6.16
CA PHE A 118 13.42 -1.21 4.76
C PHE A 118 13.62 -2.71 4.64
N GLY A 119 13.02 -3.29 3.60
CA GLY A 119 13.11 -4.69 3.25
C GLY A 119 11.89 -5.52 3.65
N MET A 120 11.84 -6.72 3.09
CA MET A 120 10.76 -7.69 3.30
C MET A 120 10.64 -8.09 4.78
N PRO A 121 9.49 -7.85 5.43
CA PRO A 121 9.31 -8.19 6.83
C PRO A 121 9.12 -9.70 7.03
N PRO A 122 9.42 -10.25 8.23
CA PRO A 122 9.45 -11.69 8.46
C PRO A 122 8.15 -12.45 8.17
N HIS A 123 6.99 -11.81 8.30
CA HIS A 123 5.71 -12.45 7.97
C HIS A 123 5.48 -12.58 6.46
N ILE A 124 6.05 -11.67 5.65
CA ILE A 124 6.00 -11.76 4.18
C ILE A 124 7.02 -12.80 3.68
N SER A 125 8.21 -12.89 4.27
CA SER A 125 9.22 -13.89 3.89
C SER A 125 8.70 -15.33 3.98
N LYS A 126 7.77 -15.60 4.91
CA LYS A 126 7.12 -16.91 5.05
C LYS A 126 6.16 -17.23 3.91
N LEU A 127 5.50 -16.20 3.35
CA LEU A 127 4.61 -16.34 2.21
C LEU A 127 5.41 -16.56 0.92
N ALA A 128 6.52 -15.84 0.76
CA ALA A 128 7.39 -15.96 -0.41
C ALA A 128 8.15 -17.30 -0.49
N ALA A 129 8.25 -18.03 0.61
CA ALA A 129 8.91 -19.34 0.68
C ALA A 129 7.97 -20.54 0.52
N ALA A 130 6.66 -20.30 0.39
CA ALA A 130 5.62 -21.33 0.25
C ALA A 130 5.32 -21.63 -1.23
#